data_AF-A0AAW5ID02-F1
#
_entry.id   AF-A0AAW5ID02-F1
#
_cell.length_a   1.000
_cell.length_b   1.000
_cell.length_c   1.000
_cell.angle_alpha   90.00
_cell.angle_beta   90.00
_cell.angle_gamma   90.00
#
_symmetry.space_group_name_H-M   'P 1'
#
loop_
_entity.id
_entity.type
_entity.pdbx_description
1 polymer ?
#
loop_
_entity_poly.entity_id
_entity_poly.type
_entity_poly.pdbx_seq_one_letter_code
_entity_poly.pdbx_strand_id
1 'polypeptide(L)'
;KYEDGARDTLFPLLSTNRVRIDLITICKLAETSKTYSYHSGRHSFASLITLEAGVPMETICKMLGHKDVKMTQRYARVTQKKLFEDMDKFIAATEKDFILAL
;
A
#
# COMPACT_ATOMS: atom_id res chain seq x y z
N LYS A 1 -17.46 -13.40 -16.04
CA LYS A 1 -17.54 -12.00 -16.58
C LYS A 1 -16.24 -11.55 -17.23
N TYR A 2 -15.07 -11.88 -16.66
CA TYR A 2 -13.77 -11.56 -17.26
C TYR A 2 -13.08 -12.77 -17.92
N GLU A 3 -13.49 -14.00 -17.59
CA GLU A 3 -13.07 -15.18 -18.33
C GLU A 3 -13.72 -15.21 -19.72
N ASP A 4 -12.90 -15.54 -20.70
CA ASP A 4 -13.24 -15.69 -22.11
C ASP A 4 -12.47 -16.92 -22.61
N GLY A 5 -13.18 -17.92 -23.15
CA GLY A 5 -12.59 -19.18 -23.59
C GLY A 5 -11.68 -19.05 -24.81
N ALA A 6 -11.65 -17.89 -25.47
CA ALA A 6 -10.78 -17.60 -26.59
C ALA A 6 -9.40 -17.08 -26.18
N ARG A 7 -9.11 -16.93 -24.88
CA ARG A 7 -7.86 -16.34 -24.38
C ARG A 7 -7.34 -17.04 -23.13
N ASP A 8 -6.01 -17.10 -23.05
CA ASP A 8 -5.32 -17.74 -21.92
C ASP A 8 -5.23 -16.84 -20.68
N THR A 9 -5.49 -15.53 -20.82
CA THR A 9 -5.33 -14.56 -19.73
C THR A 9 -6.68 -14.11 -19.17
N LEU A 10 -6.72 -13.90 -17.85
CA LEU A 10 -7.93 -13.43 -17.16
C LEU A 10 -8.38 -12.03 -17.63
N PHE A 11 -7.45 -11.18 -18.05
CA PHE A 11 -7.70 -9.85 -18.63
C PHE A 11 -7.08 -9.74 -20.02
N PRO A 12 -7.61 -8.88 -20.90
CA PRO A 12 -6.99 -8.66 -22.21
C PRO A 12 -5.63 -8.00 -22.01
N LEU A 13 -4.62 -8.46 -22.76
CA LEU A 13 -3.30 -7.85 -22.74
C LEU A 13 -3.35 -6.48 -23.42
N LEU A 14 -3.22 -5.42 -22.63
CA LEU A 14 -3.11 -4.06 -23.12
C LEU A 14 -1.63 -3.68 -23.26
N SER A 15 -1.29 -2.94 -24.32
CA SER A 15 0.05 -2.37 -24.44
C SER A 15 0.28 -1.32 -23.36
N THR A 16 1.53 -1.17 -22.90
CA THR A 16 1.92 -0.15 -21.92
C THR A 16 1.45 1.25 -22.32
N ASN A 17 1.49 1.56 -23.62
CA ASN A 17 1.00 2.83 -24.15
C ASN A 17 -0.51 2.99 -24.01
N ARG A 18 -1.29 1.94 -24.29
CA ARG A 18 -2.74 1.99 -24.14
C ARG A 18 -3.12 2.25 -22.68
N VAL A 19 -2.51 1.48 -21.77
CA VAL A 19 -2.75 1.64 -20.35
C VAL A 19 -2.40 3.05 -19.85
N ARG A 20 -1.27 3.61 -20.30
CA ARG A 20 -0.88 4.98 -19.96
C ARG A 20 -1.94 5.99 -20.43
N ILE A 21 -2.48 5.84 -21.64
CA ILE A 21 -3.54 6.71 -22.16
C ILE A 21 -4.81 6.58 -21.32
N ASP A 22 -5.19 5.35 -20.97
CA ASP A 22 -6.37 5.08 -20.14
C ASP A 22 -6.20 5.72 -18.75
N LEU A 23 -5.02 5.59 -18.11
CA LEU A 23 -4.71 6.25 -16.84
C LEU A 23 -4.76 7.78 -16.94
N ILE A 24 -4.22 8.39 -18.01
CA ILE A 24 -4.31 9.84 -18.22
C ILE A 24 -5.78 10.27 -18.37
N THR A 25 -6.58 9.49 -19.09
CA THR A 25 -8.02 9.76 -19.26
C THR A 25 -8.73 9.73 -17.91
N ILE A 26 -8.48 8.72 -17.08
CA ILE A 26 -9.01 8.64 -15.72
C ILE A 26 -8.57 9.84 -14.88
N CYS A 27 -7.30 10.26 -14.97
CA CYS A 27 -6.80 11.44 -14.24
C CYS A 27 -7.57 12.71 -14.62
N LYS A 28 -7.82 12.91 -15.93
CA LYS A 28 -8.60 14.06 -16.43
C LYS A 28 -10.04 14.03 -15.93
N LEU A 29 -10.69 12.85 -15.96
CA LEU A 29 -12.05 12.68 -15.47
C LEU A 29 -12.16 12.88 -13.95
N ALA A 30 -11.10 12.58 -13.21
CA ALA A 30 -10.99 12.82 -11.78
C ALA A 30 -10.52 14.24 -11.42
N GLU A 31 -10.38 15.13 -12.41
CA GLU A 31 -9.95 16.53 -12.25
C GLU A 31 -8.63 16.69 -11.46
N THR A 32 -7.74 15.70 -11.56
CA THR A 32 -6.42 15.76 -10.91
C THR A 32 -5.38 16.42 -11.82
N SER A 33 -4.56 17.29 -11.24
CA SER A 33 -3.42 17.90 -11.94
C SER A 33 -2.21 16.96 -12.04
N LYS A 34 -2.22 15.84 -11.31
CA LYS A 34 -1.10 14.89 -11.26
C LYS A 34 -1.32 13.73 -12.21
N THR A 35 -0.26 13.31 -12.87
CA THR A 35 -0.24 12.08 -13.67
C THR A 35 0.07 10.88 -12.78
N TYR A 36 -0.77 9.85 -12.81
CA TYR A 36 -0.53 8.62 -12.08
C TYR A 36 -0.04 7.49 -12.99
N SER A 37 0.76 6.61 -12.41
CA SER A 37 1.21 5.36 -13.02
C SER A 37 0.80 4.18 -12.15
N TYR A 38 0.97 2.95 -12.64
CA TYR A 38 0.87 1.76 -11.80
C TYR A 38 1.82 1.79 -10.60
N HIS A 39 3.02 2.37 -10.79
CA HIS A 39 3.96 2.52 -9.68
C HIS A 39 3.38 3.44 -8.59
N SER A 40 2.68 4.51 -8.98
CA SER A 40 1.96 5.39 -8.05
C SER A 40 0.90 4.63 -7.27
N GLY A 41 0.10 3.79 -7.93
CA GLY A 41 -0.90 2.94 -7.28
C GLY A 41 -0.27 1.95 -6.30
N ARG A 42 0.83 1.30 -6.69
CA ARG A 42 1.59 0.40 -5.80
C ARG A 42 2.15 1.13 -4.59
N HIS A 43 2.64 2.35 -4.77
CA HIS A 43 3.07 3.23 -3.69
C HIS A 43 1.94 3.55 -2.72
N SER A 44 0.79 4.00 -3.23
CA SER A 44 -0.38 4.30 -2.39
C SER A 44 -0.92 3.08 -1.66
N PHE A 45 -0.96 1.92 -2.31
CA PHE A 45 -1.36 0.67 -1.65
C PHE A 45 -0.44 0.32 -0.47
N ALA A 46 0.89 0.41 -0.69
CA ALA A 46 1.87 0.08 0.33
C ALA A 46 1.89 1.08 1.50
N SER A 47 1.77 2.39 1.23
CA SER A 47 1.84 3.40 2.30
C SER A 47 0.48 3.69 2.94
N LEU A 48 -0.52 4.04 2.15
CA LEU A 48 -1.80 4.56 2.64
C LEU A 48 -2.78 3.43 3.00
N ILE A 49 -2.89 2.41 2.17
CA ILE A 49 -3.92 1.38 2.36
C ILE A 49 -3.49 0.33 3.39
N THR A 50 -2.22 -0.08 3.37
CA THR A 50 -1.73 -1.18 4.23
C THR A 50 -0.96 -0.65 5.44
N LEU A 51 0.12 0.12 5.22
CA LEU A 51 0.95 0.56 6.33
C LEU A 51 0.21 1.49 7.29
N GLU A 52 -0.55 2.48 6.81
CA GLU A 52 -1.34 3.35 7.70
C GLU A 52 -2.42 2.57 8.46
N ALA A 53 -3.02 1.55 7.86
CA ALA A 53 -3.96 0.63 8.51
C ALA A 53 -3.30 -0.33 9.53
N GLY A 54 -1.98 -0.26 9.72
CA GLY A 54 -1.26 -1.04 10.73
C GLY A 54 -0.86 -2.44 10.29
N VAL A 55 -0.90 -2.73 8.99
CA VAL A 55 -0.41 -4.02 8.47
C VAL A 55 1.11 -4.11 8.68
N PRO A 56 1.64 -5.23 9.23
CA PRO A 56 3.07 -5.41 9.45
C PRO A 56 3.90 -5.33 8.17
N MET A 57 5.12 -4.82 8.28
CA MET A 57 6.01 -4.57 7.13
C MET A 57 6.34 -5.84 6.34
N GLU A 58 6.53 -6.97 7.03
CA GLU A 58 6.82 -8.27 6.46
C GLU A 58 5.64 -8.78 5.61
N THR A 59 4.41 -8.51 6.08
CA THR A 59 3.19 -8.84 5.36
C THR A 59 3.07 -7.99 4.10
N ILE A 60 3.32 -6.68 4.21
CA ILE A 60 3.34 -5.77 3.04
C ILE A 60 4.42 -6.23 2.05
N CYS A 61 5.60 -6.61 2.52
CA CYS A 61 6.69 -7.11 1.69
C CYS A 61 6.27 -8.33 0.87
N LYS A 62 5.57 -9.30 1.49
CA LYS A 62 5.01 -10.47 0.81
C LYS A 62 3.92 -10.08 -0.20
N MET A 63 3.00 -9.20 0.17
CA MET A 63 1.93 -8.70 -0.72
C MET A 63 2.49 -7.99 -1.96
N LEU A 64 3.60 -7.27 -1.80
CA LEU A 64 4.28 -6.59 -2.90
C LEU A 64 5.19 -7.52 -3.71
N GLY A 65 5.44 -8.76 -3.27
CA GLY A 65 6.37 -9.68 -3.94
C GLY A 65 7.83 -9.21 -3.87
N HIS A 66 8.22 -8.48 -2.82
CA HIS A 66 9.60 -8.08 -2.60
C HIS A 66 10.42 -9.21 -1.96
N LYS A 67 11.65 -9.39 -2.44
CA LYS A 67 12.59 -10.39 -1.92
C LYS A 67 13.18 -10.00 -0.55
N ASP A 68 13.27 -8.70 -0.28
CA ASP A 68 13.83 -8.15 0.96
C ASP A 68 12.92 -7.04 1.49
N VAL A 69 12.67 -7.07 2.80
CA VAL A 69 11.93 -6.05 3.55
C VAL A 69 12.53 -4.66 3.36
N LYS A 70 13.85 -4.55 3.15
CA LYS A 70 14.52 -3.27 2.82
C LYS A 70 13.91 -2.57 1.61
N MET A 71 13.45 -3.31 0.60
CA MET A 71 12.78 -2.72 -0.57
C MET A 71 11.43 -2.10 -0.20
N THR A 72 10.76 -2.65 0.81
CA THR A 72 9.45 -2.20 1.32
C THR A 72 9.58 -1.07 2.34
N GLN A 73 10.71 -0.97 3.05
CA GLN A 73 10.97 0.11 3.99
C GLN A 73 10.89 1.51 3.35
N ARG A 74 11.03 1.64 2.03
CA ARG A 74 10.81 2.92 1.32
C ARG A 74 9.40 3.49 1.48
N TYR A 75 8.43 2.67 1.86
CA TYR A 75 7.04 3.09 2.14
C TYR A 75 6.84 3.50 3.60
N ALA A 76 7.76 3.11 4.49
CA ALA A 76 7.75 3.45 5.91
C ALA A 76 8.17 4.89 6.14
N ARG A 77 7.27 5.84 5.82
CA ARG A 77 7.39 7.18 6.38
C ARG A 77 6.89 7.13 7.81
N VAL A 78 7.80 7.10 8.77
CA VAL A 78 7.47 7.36 10.18
C VAL A 78 7.07 8.82 10.26
N THR A 79 5.76 9.09 10.26
CA THR A 79 5.26 10.40 10.64
C THR A 79 5.30 10.50 12.16
N GLN A 80 5.66 11.66 12.71
CA GLN A 80 5.66 11.86 14.17
C GLN A 80 4.32 11.46 14.79
N LYS A 81 3.22 11.76 14.11
CA LYS A 81 1.87 11.35 14.50
C LYS A 81 1.77 9.84 14.73
N LYS A 82 2.21 9.03 13.77
CA LYS A 82 2.13 7.57 13.87
C LYS A 82 3.03 7.01 14.97
N LEU A 83 4.20 7.63 15.18
CA LEU A 83 5.08 7.28 16.29
C LEU A 83 4.37 7.45 17.64
N PHE A 84 3.72 8.59 17.86
CA PHE A 84 2.98 8.84 19.09
C PHE A 84 1.79 7.87 19.25
N GLU A 85 1.00 7.65 18.19
CA GLU A 85 -0.11 6.69 18.21
C GLU A 85 0.34 5.27 18.58
N ASP A 86 1.49 4.83 18.08
CA ASP A 86 2.02 3.50 18.37
C ASP A 86 2.60 3.41 19.80
N MET A 87 3.15 4.50 20.35
CA MET A 87 3.55 4.59 21.75
C MET A 87 2.37 4.61 22.72
N ASP A 88 1.30 5.34 22.40
CA ASP A 88 0.08 5.37 23.21
C ASP A 88 -0.56 3.97 23.29
N LYS A 89 -0.61 3.24 22.15
CA LYS A 89 -1.06 1.84 22.13
C LYS A 89 -0.18 0.93 22.97
N PHE A 90 1.13 1.11 22.94
CA PHE A 90 2.07 0.32 23.75
C PHE A 90 1.86 0.57 25.25
N ILE A 91 1.71 1.84 25.66
CA ILE A 91 1.42 2.20 27.05
C ILE A 91 0.10 1.58 27.50
N ALA A 92 -0.97 1.73 26.71
CA ALA A 92 -2.27 1.13 27.03
C ALA A 92 -2.22 -0.40 27.13
N ALA A 93 -1.43 -1.06 26.27
CA ALA A 93 -1.26 -2.51 26.31
C ALA A 93 -0.50 -3.00 27.54
N THR A 94 0.43 -2.18 28.06
CA THR A 94 1.32 -2.55 29.18
C THR A 94 0.89 -1.96 30.52
N GLU A 95 -0.14 -1.10 30.56
CA GLU A 95 -0.65 -0.43 31.76
C GLU A 95 -0.98 -1.41 32.91
N LYS A 96 -1.48 -2.61 32.57
CA LYS A 96 -1.81 -3.65 33.57
C LYS A 96 -0.61 -4.49 34.01
N ASP A 97 0.45 -4.55 33.20
CA ASP A 97 1.63 -5.36 33.49
C ASP A 97 2.58 -4.64 34.48
N PHE A 98 2.53 -3.31 34.52
CA PHE A 98 3.36 -2.51 35.45
C PHE A 98 2.76 -2.32 36.85
N ILE A 99 1.50 -2.71 37.08
CA ILE A 99 0.85 -2.61 38.40
C ILE A 99 1.25 -3.78 39.32
N LEU A 100 1.74 -4.90 38.78
CA LEU A 100 2.11 -6.10 39.54
C LEU A 100 3.55 -6.10 40.09
N ALA A 101 4.29 -5.00 39.94
CA ALA A 101 5.69 -4.88 40.35
C ALA A 101 5.95 -3.99 41.59
N LEU A 102 4.89 -3.58 42.30
CA LEU A 102 4.98 -2.74 43.52
C LEU A 102 4.13 -3.29 44.66
#